data_AF-A0AAD2CR28-F1
#
_entry.id   AF-A0AAD2CR28-F1
#
_cell.length_a   1.000
_cell.length_b   1.000
_cell.length_c   1.000
_cell.angle_alpha   90.00
_cell.angle_beta   90.00
_cell.angle_gamma   90.00
#
_symmetry.space_group_name_H-M   'P 1'
#
loop_
_entity.id
_entity.type
_entity.pdbx_description
1 polymer ?
#
loop_
_entity_poly.entity_id
_entity_poly.type
_entity_poly.pdbx_seq_one_letter_code
_entity_poly.pdbx_strand_id
1 'polypeptide(L)'
;MTTTIPLLTPRQVIFHSADLLLAKKALPDDNVIRNAAGKPMVQIQGQVALWDPELQRLDMVHQGAKLIVRTTQSCDVTCLEVGKTVVVEGVLKKEQRRTFLEATKVQIMD
;
A
#
# COMPACT_ATOMS: atom_id res chain seq x y z
N MET A 1 9.65 -22.88 2.06
CA MET A 1 8.97 -21.86 2.88
C MET A 1 8.58 -20.73 1.94
N THR A 2 7.29 -20.47 1.78
CA THR A 2 6.75 -19.43 0.89
C THR A 2 6.72 -18.09 1.62
N THR A 3 7.63 -17.19 1.27
CA THR A 3 7.67 -15.81 1.80
C THR A 3 6.41 -15.08 1.34
N THR A 4 5.57 -14.64 2.28
CA THR A 4 4.27 -14.03 1.96
C THR A 4 4.24 -12.60 2.47
N ILE A 5 3.99 -11.64 1.57
CA ILE A 5 3.75 -10.24 1.96
C ILE A 5 2.37 -10.18 2.59
N PRO A 6 2.18 -9.54 3.76
CA PRO A 6 0.86 -9.46 4.34
C PRO A 6 -0.09 -8.64 3.49
N LEU A 7 -1.30 -9.16 3.34
CA LEU A 7 -2.42 -8.44 2.78
C LEU A 7 -3.16 -7.69 3.89
N LEU A 8 -3.09 -6.36 3.84
CA LEU A 8 -3.70 -5.45 4.80
C LEU A 8 -4.83 -4.65 4.15
N THR A 9 -5.64 -4.00 4.97
CA THR A 9 -6.61 -2.99 4.53
C THR A 9 -6.11 -1.58 4.89
N PRO A 10 -6.59 -0.51 4.22
CA PRO A 10 -6.37 0.87 4.64
C PRO A 10 -6.59 1.12 6.14
N ARG A 11 -7.62 0.49 6.73
CA ARG A 11 -7.94 0.61 8.15
C ARG A 11 -6.86 0.00 9.04
N GLN A 12 -6.38 -1.21 8.72
CA GLN A 12 -5.29 -1.86 9.47
C GLN A 12 -3.99 -1.07 9.36
N VAL A 13 -3.71 -0.49 8.20
CA VAL A 13 -2.53 0.37 8.01
C VAL A 13 -2.58 1.60 8.92
N ILE A 14 -3.74 2.24 9.07
CA ILE A 14 -3.90 3.37 10.00
C ILE A 14 -3.63 2.91 11.45
N PHE A 15 -4.25 1.82 11.90
CA PHE A 15 -4.12 1.33 13.28
C PHE A 15 -2.70 0.85 13.62
N HIS A 16 -1.98 0.29 12.65
CA HIS A 16 -0.65 -0.31 12.87
C HIS A 16 0.48 0.48 12.18
N SER A 17 0.23 1.72 11.77
CA SER A 17 1.20 2.51 10.99
C SER A 17 2.56 2.65 11.66
N ALA A 18 2.60 2.85 12.98
CA ALA A 18 3.86 2.94 13.72
C ALA A 18 4.68 1.63 13.67
N ASP A 19 4.01 0.49 13.85
CA ASP A 19 4.66 -0.83 13.83
C ASP A 19 5.13 -1.20 12.42
N LEU A 20 4.32 -0.89 11.40
CA LEU A 20 4.62 -1.13 9.99
C LEU A 20 5.76 -0.24 9.49
N LEU A 21 5.84 1.02 9.95
CA LEU A 21 6.93 1.94 9.60
C LEU A 21 8.26 1.57 10.28
N LEU A 22 8.20 1.07 11.52
CA LEU A 22 9.38 0.73 12.30
C LEU A 22 9.86 -0.72 12.09
N ALA A 23 9.06 -1.56 11.41
CA ALA A 23 9.28 -3.00 11.26
C ALA A 23 9.52 -3.72 12.60
N LYS A 24 9.07 -3.15 13.73
CA LYS A 24 9.42 -3.60 15.09
C LYS A 24 8.42 -4.57 15.71
N LYS A 25 7.24 -4.77 15.09
CA LYS A 25 6.21 -5.65 15.70
C LYS A 25 5.12 -6.17 14.79
N ALA A 26 4.89 -5.56 13.64
CA ALA A 26 3.85 -6.03 12.72
C ALA A 26 4.49 -7.01 11.75
N LEU A 27 4.47 -8.30 12.13
CA LEU A 27 4.10 -9.47 11.32
C LEU A 27 4.64 -10.71 12.06
N PRO A 28 3.79 -11.70 12.39
CA PRO A 28 4.29 -12.96 12.92
C PRO A 28 5.18 -13.62 11.84
N ASP A 29 6.32 -14.13 12.28
CA ASP A 29 7.34 -14.86 11.51
C ASP A 29 8.39 -14.00 10.76
N ASP A 30 9.64 -14.45 10.85
CA ASP A 30 10.89 -13.92 10.28
C ASP A 30 10.94 -13.81 8.73
N ASN A 31 9.79 -13.62 8.07
CA ASN A 31 9.61 -13.64 6.62
C ASN A 31 9.09 -12.30 6.05
N VAL A 32 9.59 -11.17 6.57
CA VAL A 32 9.24 -9.84 6.03
C VAL A 32 10.00 -9.58 4.73
N ILE A 33 9.27 -9.53 3.61
CA ILE A 33 9.87 -9.10 2.32
C ILE A 33 10.28 -7.64 2.45
N ARG A 34 11.53 -7.34 2.09
CA ARG A 34 12.08 -6.00 2.09
C ARG A 34 12.44 -5.57 0.68
N ASN A 35 12.30 -4.28 0.39
CA ASN A 35 12.84 -3.73 -0.84
C ASN A 35 14.39 -3.67 -0.81
N ALA A 36 15.01 -3.27 -1.92
CA ALA A 36 16.47 -3.13 -2.02
C ALA A 36 17.09 -2.19 -0.96
N ALA A 37 16.31 -1.26 -0.41
CA ALA A 37 16.73 -0.35 0.67
C ALA A 37 16.48 -0.91 2.08
N GLY A 38 16.10 -2.18 2.21
CA GLY A 38 15.85 -2.85 3.48
C GLY A 38 14.53 -2.43 4.17
N LYS A 39 13.61 -1.74 3.49
CA LYS A 39 12.31 -1.34 4.05
C LYS A 39 11.26 -2.43 3.87
N PRO A 40 10.37 -2.63 4.85
CA PRO A 40 9.32 -3.65 4.76
C PRO A 40 8.36 -3.35 3.61
N MET A 41 8.08 -4.38 2.81
CA MET A 41 7.04 -4.39 1.79
C MET A 41 5.71 -4.81 2.42
N VAL A 42 4.62 -4.19 1.98
CA VAL A 42 3.26 -4.54 2.37
C VAL A 42 2.36 -4.63 1.15
N GLN A 43 1.34 -5.46 1.21
CA GLN A 43 0.24 -5.48 0.25
C GLN A 43 -1.00 -4.88 0.91
N ILE A 44 -1.70 -4.01 0.21
CA ILE A 44 -2.88 -3.32 0.73
C ILE A 44 -4.02 -3.50 -0.26
N GLN A 45 -5.11 -4.10 0.19
CA GLN A 45 -6.35 -4.24 -0.56
C GLN A 45 -7.35 -3.15 -0.17
N GLY A 46 -7.94 -2.51 -1.17
CA GLY A 46 -8.96 -1.50 -0.97
C GLY A 46 -9.67 -1.14 -2.27
N GLN A 47 -10.72 -0.32 -2.18
CA GLN A 47 -11.41 0.20 -3.34
C GLN A 47 -10.79 1.52 -3.79
N VAL A 48 -10.71 1.73 -5.10
CA VAL A 48 -10.30 3.01 -5.68
C VAL A 48 -11.36 4.07 -5.35
N ALA A 49 -10.97 5.12 -4.65
CA ALA A 49 -11.82 6.30 -4.42
C ALA A 49 -11.48 7.45 -5.36
N LEU A 50 -10.20 7.57 -5.75
CA LEU A 50 -9.70 8.60 -6.66
C LEU A 50 -8.45 8.06 -7.37
N TRP A 51 -8.35 8.31 -8.66
CA TRP A 51 -7.12 8.18 -9.42
C TRP A 51 -6.79 9.51 -10.08
N ASP A 52 -5.61 10.04 -9.78
CA ASP A 52 -5.07 11.27 -10.35
C ASP A 52 -3.75 10.93 -11.07
N PRO A 53 -3.76 10.82 -12.42
CA PRO A 53 -2.58 10.44 -13.18
C PRO A 53 -1.53 11.55 -13.27
N GLU A 54 -1.90 12.82 -13.13
CA GLU A 54 -0.95 13.94 -13.17
C GLU A 54 -0.11 13.96 -11.89
N LEU A 55 -0.75 13.73 -10.74
CA LEU A 55 -0.07 13.65 -9.45
C LEU A 55 0.45 12.25 -9.11
N GLN A 56 0.21 11.27 -9.98
CA GLN A 56 0.53 9.86 -9.73
C GLN A 56 0.00 9.41 -8.36
N ARG A 57 -1.26 9.74 -8.10
CA ARG A 57 -1.88 9.57 -6.79
C ARG A 57 -3.15 8.75 -6.91
N LEU A 58 -3.16 7.67 -6.14
CA LEU A 58 -4.32 6.81 -5.92
C LEU A 58 -4.78 6.99 -4.47
N ASP A 59 -6.06 7.30 -4.27
CA ASP A 59 -6.66 7.19 -2.95
C ASP A 59 -7.45 5.88 -2.86
N MET A 60 -7.08 5.03 -1.90
CA MET A 60 -7.77 3.77 -1.60
C MET A 60 -8.65 3.93 -0.37
N VAL A 61 -9.82 3.29 -0.38
CA VAL A 61 -10.72 3.27 0.77
C VAL A 61 -11.12 1.85 1.17
N HIS A 62 -11.33 1.65 2.47
CA HIS A 62 -11.92 0.44 3.01
C HIS A 62 -12.62 0.77 4.33
N GLN A 63 -13.93 0.52 4.42
CA GLN A 63 -14.74 0.75 5.63
C GLN A 63 -14.53 2.16 6.25
N GLY A 64 -14.57 3.20 5.43
CA GLY A 64 -14.41 4.60 5.84
C GLY A 64 -12.96 5.04 6.14
N ALA A 65 -12.00 4.12 6.13
CA ALA A 65 -10.58 4.45 6.21
C ALA A 65 -10.02 4.75 4.82
N LYS A 66 -9.29 5.86 4.70
CA LYS A 66 -8.64 6.31 3.46
C LYS A 66 -7.13 6.20 3.58
N LEU A 67 -6.49 5.62 2.57
CA LEU A 67 -5.04 5.57 2.43
C LEU A 67 -4.62 6.25 1.12
N ILE A 68 -3.60 7.10 1.21
CA ILE A 68 -2.98 7.72 0.04
C ILE A 68 -1.89 6.78 -0.47
N VAL A 69 -1.90 6.53 -1.78
CA VAL A 69 -0.91 5.75 -2.51
C VAL A 69 -0.29 6.67 -3.56
N ARG A 70 1.05 6.71 -3.61
CA ARG A 70 1.80 7.33 -4.70
C ARG A 70 2.31 6.24 -5.63
N THR A 71 1.97 6.33 -6.90
CA THR A 71 2.46 5.42 -7.94
C THR A 71 3.75 5.96 -8.52
N THR A 72 4.67 5.08 -8.89
CA THR A 72 5.83 5.46 -9.70
C THR A 72 5.46 5.32 -11.19
N GLN A 73 6.16 6.03 -12.07
CA GLN A 73 5.96 5.93 -13.53
C GLN A 73 6.14 4.50 -14.08
N SER A 74 6.79 3.61 -13.32
CA SER A 74 6.96 2.21 -13.67
C SER A 74 5.75 1.33 -13.36
N CYS A 75 4.74 1.85 -12.66
CA CYS A 75 3.50 1.15 -12.45
C CYS A 75 2.62 1.37 -13.70
N ASP A 76 2.31 0.30 -14.44
CA ASP A 76 1.32 0.37 -15.51
C ASP A 76 -0.07 0.56 -14.90
N VAL A 77 -0.49 1.82 -14.76
CA VAL A 77 -1.76 2.23 -14.12
C VAL A 77 -2.70 2.83 -15.15
N THR A 78 -2.98 2.10 -16.23
CA THR A 78 -3.76 2.62 -17.36
C THR A 78 -5.28 2.51 -17.21
N CYS A 79 -5.81 1.81 -16.19
CA CYS A 79 -7.25 1.53 -16.07
C CYS A 79 -7.80 1.58 -14.63
N LEU A 80 -7.31 2.48 -13.75
CA LEU A 80 -7.89 2.60 -12.40
C LEU A 80 -9.21 3.35 -12.41
N GLU A 81 -10.30 2.60 -12.28
CA GLU A 81 -11.65 3.13 -12.16
C GLU A 81 -12.10 3.18 -10.71
N VAL A 82 -12.82 4.25 -10.36
CA VAL A 82 -13.44 4.40 -9.03
C VAL A 82 -14.39 3.23 -8.75
N GLY A 83 -14.31 2.69 -7.53
CA GLY A 83 -15.11 1.55 -7.08
C GLY A 83 -14.48 0.19 -7.33
N LYS A 84 -13.47 0.08 -8.22
CA LYS A 84 -12.73 -1.18 -8.42
C LYS A 84 -11.93 -1.55 -7.18
N THR A 85 -11.87 -2.84 -6.88
CA THR A 85 -10.98 -3.36 -5.84
C THR A 85 -9.59 -3.52 -6.42
N VAL A 86 -8.60 -3.04 -5.70
CA VAL A 86 -7.19 -3.16 -6.09
C VAL A 86 -6.37 -3.68 -4.93
N VAL A 87 -5.30 -4.41 -5.25
CA VAL A 87 -4.22 -4.75 -4.34
C VAL A 87 -3.00 -3.96 -4.76
N VAL A 88 -2.45 -3.18 -3.83
CA VAL A 88 -1.25 -2.40 -4.05
C VAL A 88 -0.12 -2.93 -3.18
N GLU A 89 0.99 -3.27 -3.82
CA GLU A 89 2.22 -3.62 -3.16
C GLU A 89 3.15 -2.41 -3.11
N GLY A 90 3.78 -2.19 -1.97
CA GLY A 90 4.69 -1.07 -1.83
C GLY A 90 5.32 -0.94 -0.45
N VAL A 91 5.92 0.22 -0.22
CA VAL A 91 6.57 0.57 1.04
C VAL A 91 5.82 1.70 1.70
N LEU A 92 5.45 1.52 2.97
CA LEU A 92 4.90 2.61 3.77
C LEU A 92 5.98 3.65 4.06
N LYS A 93 5.64 4.91 3.79
CA LYS A 93 6.48 6.07 4.07
C LYS A 93 5.72 7.06 4.93
N LYS A 94 6.47 7.83 5.69
CA LYS A 94 5.97 8.98 6.43
C LYS A 94 6.74 10.21 6.00
N GLU A 95 6.04 11.18 5.45
CA GLU A 95 6.56 12.52 5.17
C GLU A 95 5.77 13.51 6.03
N GLN A 96 6.48 14.24 6.89
CA GLN A 96 5.86 15.17 7.84
C GLN A 96 4.79 14.46 8.70
N ARG A 97 3.52 14.90 8.58
CA ARG A 97 2.36 14.36 9.32
C ARG A 97 1.54 13.35 8.52
N ARG A 98 1.98 12.95 7.32
CA ARG A 98 1.22 12.06 6.43
C ARG A 98 1.94 10.74 6.23
N THR A 99 1.20 9.65 6.43
CA THR A 99 1.61 8.31 6.04
C THR A 99 0.99 7.99 4.68
N PHE A 100 1.79 7.47 3.76
CA PHE A 100 1.34 7.05 2.43
C PHE A 100 2.09 5.78 2.01
N LEU A 101 1.53 5.06 1.05
CA LEU A 101 2.20 3.94 0.42
C LEU A 101 2.91 4.43 -0.86
N GLU A 102 4.19 4.16 -1.01
CA GLU A 102 4.85 4.23 -2.30
C GLU A 102 4.69 2.89 -3.01
N ALA A 103 3.88 2.86 -4.06
CA ALA A 103 3.54 1.66 -4.80
C ALA A 103 4.66 1.23 -5.74
N THR A 104 4.94 -0.07 -5.76
CA THR A 104 5.81 -0.74 -6.73
C THR A 104 5.00 -1.57 -7.72
N LYS A 105 3.80 -2.01 -7.32
CA LYS A 105 2.88 -2.77 -8.15
C LYS A 105 1.45 -2.48 -7.76
N VAL A 106 0.58 -2.34 -8.75
CA VAL A 106 -0.88 -2.21 -8.59
C VAL A 106 -1.52 -3.35 -9.38
N GLN A 107 -2.45 -4.07 -8.75
CA GLN A 107 -3.22 -5.15 -9.38
C GLN A 107 -4.71 -4.87 -9.19
N ILE A 108 -5.45 -4.84 -10.31
CA ILE A 108 -6.91 -4.77 -10.28
C ILE A 108 -7.44 -6.17 -9.99
N MET A 109 -8.40 -6.26 -9.08
CA MET A 109 -9.12 -7.49 -8.76
C MET A 109 -10.45 -7.46 -9.52
N ASP A 110 -10.67 -8.45 -10.38
CA ASP A 110 -11.93 -8.70 -11.08
C ASP A 110 -13.01 -9.27 -10.15
#